data_AF-A0A831NN23-F1
#
_entry.id   AF-A0A831NN23-F1
#
_cell.length_a   1.000
_cell.length_b   1.000
_cell.length_c   1.000
_cell.angle_alpha   90.00
_cell.angle_beta   90.00
_cell.angle_gamma   90.00
#
_symmetry.space_group_name_H-M   'P 1'
#
loop_
_entity.id
_entity.type
_entity.pdbx_description
1 polymer ?
#
loop_
_entity_poly.entity_id
_entity_poly.type
_entity_poly.pdbx_seq_one_letter_code
_entity_poly.pdbx_strand_id
1 'polypeptide(L)'
;MKDISGKFRPDVERADLVLLLTSSEEVLKSFASSPLKERLVVIVDEKNPPGEEMEGLKYARVSLSAEDALYVTRFLEKVLFRAFIEYGFSKEGKVVVLADHPFKLTIELNLDDIPLAKAIKELSQKIDPVVMEAILRVVFDIHREGREGKSIGTLFVVGDVEKVLSYTQQLIINPYQGQPENLRKIQNPENWESIKELAQLDGAFVLDRSGRIYCAGAYIMVKNGVKAHPGFGGRHLAAASITQETDAVAIALSSSGTMRIFERGRVIFHQELG
;
A
#
# COMPACT_ATOMS: atom_id res chain seq x y z
N MET A 1 -20.63 24.03 24.15
CA MET A 1 -20.39 24.51 22.77
C MET A 1 -20.87 23.44 21.80
N LYS A 2 -21.70 23.83 20.83
CA LYS A 2 -21.90 23.16 19.53
C LYS A 2 -20.84 23.74 18.58
N ASP A 3 -20.30 23.13 17.54
CA ASP A 3 -20.06 21.77 17.05
C ASP A 3 -19.02 21.96 15.93
N ILE A 4 -18.02 21.10 15.82
CA ILE A 4 -17.36 20.84 14.53
C ILE A 4 -16.97 19.35 14.52
N SER A 5 -17.94 18.44 14.37
CA SER A 5 -17.84 17.20 13.56
C SER A 5 -18.65 16.00 14.07
N GLY A 6 -19.34 16.07 15.21
CA GLY A 6 -20.36 15.07 15.58
C GLY A 6 -19.97 13.58 15.63
N LYS A 7 -18.70 13.16 15.48
CA LYS A 7 -18.31 11.75 15.60
C LYS A 7 -16.97 11.58 16.32
N PHE A 8 -17.02 10.75 17.37
CA PHE A 8 -15.96 10.29 18.27
C PHE A 8 -15.50 11.28 19.36
N ARG A 9 -16.02 11.09 20.58
CA ARG A 9 -15.39 11.57 21.82
C ARG A 9 -14.65 10.38 22.45
N PRO A 10 -13.30 10.33 22.46
CA PRO A 10 -12.63 9.63 23.55
C PRO A 10 -13.13 10.25 24.87
N ASP A 11 -13.23 9.49 25.96
CA ASP A 11 -13.63 10.03 27.28
C ASP A 11 -12.47 10.87 27.86
N VAL A 12 -12.20 12.01 27.21
CA VAL A 12 -11.10 12.93 27.56
C VAL A 12 -11.35 13.62 28.90
N GLU A 13 -12.58 13.62 29.40
CA GLU A 13 -12.96 14.21 30.69
C GLU A 13 -12.30 13.48 31.87
N ARG A 14 -12.00 12.18 31.69
CA ARG A 14 -11.26 11.35 32.66
C ARG A 14 -9.75 11.33 32.46
N ALA A 15 -9.23 12.02 31.43
CA ALA A 15 -7.79 12.05 31.20
C ALA A 15 -7.09 12.92 32.25
N ASP A 16 -6.04 12.38 32.85
CA ASP A 16 -5.16 13.12 33.77
C ASP A 16 -4.24 14.10 33.01
N LEU A 17 -3.94 13.82 31.73
CA LEU A 17 -3.10 14.61 30.83
C LEU A 17 -3.54 14.38 29.38
N VAL A 18 -3.63 15.45 28.59
CA VAL A 18 -4.00 15.44 27.17
C VAL A 18 -2.85 16.05 26.37
N LEU A 19 -2.29 15.30 25.42
CA LEU A 19 -1.27 15.79 24.51
C LEU A 19 -1.90 16.14 23.17
N LEU A 20 -1.77 17.39 22.74
CA LEU A 20 -2.33 17.89 21.48
C LEU A 20 -1.20 18.30 20.54
N LEU A 21 -1.10 17.64 19.40
CA LEU A 21 -0.16 17.99 18.33
C LEU A 21 -0.95 18.63 17.19
N THR A 22 -0.83 19.96 17.01
CA THR A 22 -1.59 20.68 15.98
C THR A 22 -0.88 21.94 15.51
N SER A 23 -1.03 22.26 14.23
CA SER A 23 -0.65 23.55 13.63
C SER A 23 -1.86 24.46 13.36
N SER A 24 -3.07 24.04 13.73
CA SER A 24 -4.30 24.80 13.51
C SER A 24 -4.65 25.69 14.70
N GLU A 25 -4.68 27.01 14.48
CA GLU A 25 -5.13 27.98 15.48
C GLU A 25 -6.57 27.76 15.94
N GLU A 26 -7.45 27.29 15.05
CA GLU A 26 -8.86 27.07 15.35
C GLU A 26 -9.03 25.92 16.36
N VAL A 27 -8.23 24.86 16.21
CA VAL A 27 -8.19 23.73 17.14
C VAL A 27 -7.61 24.19 18.49
N LEU A 28 -6.54 24.98 18.48
CA LEU A 28 -5.98 25.55 19.72
C LEU A 28 -7.00 26.42 20.47
N LYS A 29 -7.75 27.29 19.77
CA LYS A 29 -8.81 28.14 20.33
C LYS A 29 -9.91 27.30 20.99
N SER A 30 -10.35 26.24 20.31
CA SER A 30 -11.36 25.32 20.83
C SER A 30 -10.93 24.67 22.14
N PHE A 31 -9.72 24.11 22.19
CA PHE A 31 -9.19 23.46 23.40
C PHE A 31 -8.85 24.44 24.53
N ALA A 32 -8.34 25.64 24.20
CA ALA A 32 -8.09 26.72 25.15
C ALA A 32 -9.36 27.20 25.86
N SER A 33 -10.51 27.07 25.21
CA SER A 33 -11.83 27.41 25.78
C SER A 33 -12.51 26.25 26.51
N SER A 34 -11.89 25.07 26.57
CA SER A 34 -12.45 23.86 27.16
C SER A 34 -11.96 23.59 28.59
N PRO A 35 -12.71 22.83 29.42
CA PRO A 35 -12.25 22.39 30.75
C PRO A 35 -10.96 21.55 30.72
N LEU A 36 -10.59 21.01 29.56
CA LEU A 36 -9.38 20.21 29.37
C LEU A 36 -8.10 21.07 29.38
N LYS A 37 -8.22 22.40 29.25
CA LYS A 37 -7.10 23.36 29.23
C LYS A 37 -6.07 23.09 30.34
N GLU A 38 -6.54 22.85 31.56
CA GLU A 38 -5.68 22.66 32.74
C GLU A 38 -4.77 21.42 32.63
N ARG A 39 -5.22 20.40 31.89
CA ARG A 39 -4.54 19.12 31.69
C ARG A 39 -3.98 18.98 30.27
N LEU A 40 -4.04 20.03 29.47
CA LEU A 40 -3.59 20.02 28.09
C LEU A 40 -2.14 20.47 28.00
N VAL A 41 -1.32 19.69 27.29
CA VAL A 41 0.00 20.10 26.82
C VAL A 41 -0.01 20.06 25.31
N VAL A 42 0.20 21.22 24.70
CA VAL A 42 0.35 21.36 23.26
C VAL A 42 1.79 21.01 22.91
N ILE A 43 1.96 19.96 22.10
CA ILE A 43 3.27 19.61 21.57
C ILE A 43 3.54 20.51 20.36
N VAL A 44 4.68 21.21 20.38
CA VAL A 44 5.08 22.17 19.34
C VAL A 44 6.39 21.71 18.72
N ASP A 45 6.43 21.66 17.39
CA ASP A 45 7.68 21.46 16.66
C ASP A 45 8.56 22.70 16.80
N GLU A 46 9.76 22.55 17.37
CA GLU A 46 10.75 23.62 17.49
C GLU A 46 11.10 24.29 16.14
N LYS A 47 11.00 23.54 15.03
CA LYS A 47 11.34 24.04 13.68
C LYS A 47 10.21 24.82 13.03
N ASN A 48 8.97 24.61 13.47
CA ASN A 48 7.79 25.23 12.88
C ASN A 48 6.73 25.51 13.96
N PRO A 49 6.97 26.52 14.82
CA PRO A 49 6.04 26.87 15.88
C PRO A 49 4.71 27.39 15.30
N PRO A 50 3.59 27.26 16.05
CA PRO A 50 2.35 27.92 15.68
C PRO A 50 2.56 29.44 15.61
N GLY A 51 1.72 30.11 14.80
CA GLY A 51 1.81 31.56 14.56
C GLY A 51 1.80 32.40 15.83
N GLU A 52 0.96 32.02 16.82
CA GLU A 52 0.94 32.61 18.15
C GLU A 52 0.71 31.53 19.24
N GLU A 53 1.49 31.59 20.32
CA GLU A 53 1.21 30.84 21.55
C GLU A 53 0.07 31.52 22.32
N MET A 54 -0.90 30.73 22.78
CA MET A 54 -2.08 31.21 23.49
C MET A 54 -1.86 31.23 25.00
N GLU A 55 -2.29 32.31 25.63
CA GLU A 55 -2.09 32.52 27.05
C GLU A 55 -2.80 31.46 27.92
N GLY A 56 -2.03 30.85 28.82
CA GLY A 56 -2.50 29.81 29.73
C GLY A 56 -2.55 28.40 29.15
N LEU A 57 -2.08 28.16 27.91
CA LEU A 57 -1.78 26.81 27.44
C LEU A 57 -0.36 26.40 27.86
N LYS A 58 -0.19 25.12 28.20
CA LYS A 58 1.13 24.54 28.44
C LYS A 58 1.68 24.05 27.12
N TYR A 59 2.93 24.39 26.83
CA TYR A 59 3.61 24.00 25.60
C TYR A 59 4.79 23.10 25.94
N ALA A 60 4.92 21.97 25.25
CA ALA A 60 6.14 21.19 25.22
C ALA A 60 6.74 21.30 23.83
N ARG A 61 7.90 21.94 23.76
CA ARG A 61 8.66 22.07 22.51
C ARG A 61 9.47 20.80 22.32
N VAL A 62 9.30 20.19 21.15
CA VAL A 62 10.00 18.98 20.76
C VAL A 62 10.56 19.27 19.38
N SER A 63 11.87 19.09 19.18
CA SER A 63 12.40 18.98 17.82
C SER A 63 11.92 17.65 17.26
N LEU A 64 10.74 17.69 16.63
CA LEU A 64 10.30 16.59 15.79
C LEU A 64 11.21 16.62 14.58
N SER A 65 12.17 15.69 14.54
CA SER A 65 12.89 15.51 13.30
C SER A 65 11.87 14.99 12.27
N ALA A 66 12.07 15.38 11.00
CA ALA A 66 11.34 14.73 9.92
C ALA A 66 11.52 13.20 10.00
N GLU A 67 12.64 12.73 10.56
CA GLU A 67 12.95 11.32 10.79
C GLU A 67 12.01 10.65 11.81
N ASP A 68 11.64 11.33 12.90
CA ASP A 68 10.72 10.79 13.94
C ASP A 68 9.28 10.69 13.44
N ALA A 69 8.80 11.73 12.75
CA ALA A 69 7.47 11.73 12.12
C ALA A 69 7.42 10.72 10.95
N LEU A 70 8.50 10.62 10.18
CA LEU A 70 8.65 9.64 9.11
C LEU A 70 8.73 8.22 9.68
N TYR A 71 9.32 8.02 10.86
CA TYR A 71 9.35 6.73 11.52
C TYR A 71 7.94 6.26 11.89
N VAL A 72 7.14 7.12 12.53
CA VAL A 72 5.74 6.79 12.88
C VAL A 72 4.90 6.57 11.62
N THR A 73 5.04 7.43 10.61
CA THR A 73 4.28 7.31 9.36
C THR A 73 4.63 6.00 8.62
N ARG A 74 5.93 5.70 8.46
CA ARG A 74 6.39 4.44 7.85
C ARG A 74 5.94 3.22 8.65
N PHE A 75 5.99 3.30 9.98
CA PHE A 75 5.51 2.23 10.84
C PHE A 75 4.01 1.97 10.60
N LEU A 76 3.20 3.01 10.57
CA LEU A 76 1.76 2.89 10.32
C LEU A 76 1.46 2.38 8.91
N GLU A 77 2.15 2.89 7.89
CA GLU A 77 2.02 2.38 6.52
C GLU A 77 2.31 0.87 6.45
N LYS A 78 3.39 0.41 7.10
CA LYS A 78 3.73 -1.02 7.18
C LYS A 78 2.65 -1.83 7.89
N VAL A 79 2.15 -1.36 9.03
CA VAL A 79 1.10 -2.03 9.81
C VAL A 79 -0.20 -2.11 9.00
N LEU A 80 -0.63 -1.01 8.39
CA LEU A 80 -1.86 -0.94 7.61
C LEU A 80 -1.78 -1.79 6.35
N PHE A 81 -0.64 -1.75 5.66
CA PHE A 81 -0.37 -2.63 4.54
C PHE A 81 -0.52 -4.09 4.96
N ARG A 82 0.14 -4.49 6.05
CA ARG A 82 0.08 -5.88 6.53
C ARG A 82 -1.32 -6.29 6.95
N ALA A 83 -2.01 -5.43 7.69
CA ALA A 83 -3.40 -5.67 8.09
C ALA A 83 -4.31 -5.85 6.87
N PHE A 84 -4.13 -5.03 5.83
CA PHE A 84 -4.87 -5.16 4.58
C PHE A 84 -4.62 -6.51 3.90
N ILE A 85 -3.37 -6.92 3.78
CA ILE A 85 -3.00 -8.17 3.09
C ILE A 85 -3.50 -9.39 3.85
N GLU A 86 -3.33 -9.43 5.17
CA GLU A 86 -3.66 -10.62 5.98
C GLU A 86 -5.18 -10.76 6.20
N TYR A 87 -5.87 -9.65 6.49
CA TYR A 87 -7.26 -9.67 6.95
C TYR A 87 -8.27 -9.07 5.95
N GLY A 88 -7.79 -8.36 4.93
CA GLY A 88 -8.65 -7.55 4.06
C GLY A 88 -9.27 -6.37 4.81
N PHE A 89 -9.93 -5.47 4.07
CA PHE A 89 -10.78 -4.43 4.68
C PHE A 89 -12.19 -4.51 4.09
N SER A 90 -13.21 -4.35 4.95
CA SER A 90 -14.61 -4.25 4.50
C SER A 90 -14.88 -2.88 3.87
N LYS A 91 -15.76 -2.80 2.87
CA LYS A 91 -16.00 -1.59 2.03
C LYS A 91 -16.40 -0.31 2.78
N GLU A 92 -16.73 -0.37 4.06
CA GLU A 92 -17.22 0.77 4.87
C GLU A 92 -16.35 1.06 6.11
N GLY A 93 -15.18 0.41 6.22
CA GLY A 93 -14.40 0.38 7.46
C GLY A 93 -13.69 1.69 7.82
N LYS A 94 -13.98 2.18 9.02
CA LYS A 94 -13.06 2.99 9.80
C LYS A 94 -12.00 2.05 10.39
N VAL A 95 -10.72 2.31 10.12
CA VAL A 95 -9.60 1.57 10.71
C VAL A 95 -9.13 2.31 11.96
N VAL A 96 -9.12 1.62 13.10
CA VAL A 96 -8.60 2.17 14.36
C VAL A 96 -7.33 1.43 14.73
N VAL A 97 -6.20 2.14 14.75
CA VAL A 97 -4.91 1.63 15.22
C VAL A 97 -4.73 2.04 16.67
N LEU A 98 -4.65 1.06 17.57
CA LEU A 98 -4.29 1.25 18.98
C LEU A 98 -2.88 0.70 19.19
N ALA A 99 -1.95 1.56 19.57
CA ALA A 99 -0.61 1.15 20.00
C ALA A 99 -0.44 1.52 21.48
N ASP A 100 0.20 0.64 22.25
CA ASP A 100 0.63 0.88 23.64
C ASP A 100 2.17 0.87 23.76
N HIS A 101 2.85 0.18 22.84
CA HIS A 101 4.30 0.13 22.71
C HIS A 101 4.67 0.00 21.21
N PRO A 102 5.74 0.66 20.71
CA PRO A 102 6.67 1.56 21.42
C PRO A 102 6.07 2.93 21.77
N PHE A 103 4.83 3.22 21.35
CA PHE A 103 4.12 4.45 21.64
C PHE A 103 2.69 4.15 22.08
N LYS A 104 2.13 5.01 22.94
CA LYS A 104 0.69 5.06 23.22
C LYS A 104 0.00 5.96 22.19
N LEU A 105 -0.78 5.36 21.29
CA LEU A 105 -1.35 6.05 20.14
C LEU A 105 -2.72 5.45 19.77
N THR A 106 -3.68 6.31 19.45
CA THR A 106 -4.95 5.93 18.82
C THR A 106 -5.09 6.72 17.52
N ILE A 107 -5.12 6.03 16.39
CA ILE A 107 -5.35 6.64 15.08
C ILE A 107 -6.62 6.07 14.49
N GLU A 108 -7.48 6.97 14.03
CA GLU A 108 -8.64 6.66 13.24
C GLU A 108 -8.37 7.05 11.78
N LEU A 109 -8.50 6.09 10.87
CA LEU A 109 -8.33 6.28 9.44
C LEU A 109 -9.60 5.85 8.73
N ASN A 110 -10.01 6.60 7.71
CA ASN A 110 -10.95 6.05 6.74
C ASN A 110 -10.17 5.19 5.75
N LEU A 111 -10.81 4.17 5.19
CA LEU A 111 -10.20 3.42 4.08
C LEU A 111 -9.85 4.30 2.90
N ASP A 112 -10.68 5.30 2.65
CA ASP A 112 -10.44 6.31 1.63
C ASP A 112 -9.25 7.22 1.95
N ASP A 113 -8.57 7.08 3.09
CA ASP A 113 -7.31 7.77 3.40
C ASP A 113 -6.08 6.87 3.19
N ILE A 114 -6.26 5.54 3.15
CA ILE A 114 -5.18 4.57 3.00
C ILE A 114 -4.73 4.52 1.52
N PRO A 115 -3.45 4.83 1.19
CA PRO A 115 -2.99 4.91 -0.19
C PRO A 115 -3.20 3.63 -1.01
N LEU A 116 -2.98 2.46 -0.41
CA LEU A 116 -3.22 1.18 -1.09
C LEU A 116 -4.72 0.97 -1.39
N ALA A 117 -5.60 1.29 -0.45
CA ALA A 117 -7.04 1.16 -0.65
C ALA A 117 -7.55 2.11 -1.76
N LYS A 118 -7.03 3.34 -1.82
CA LYS A 118 -7.28 4.27 -2.94
C LYS A 118 -6.87 3.67 -4.28
N ALA A 119 -5.65 3.13 -4.38
CA ALA A 119 -5.15 2.52 -5.61
C ALA A 119 -6.02 1.34 -6.06
N ILE A 120 -6.46 0.49 -5.13
CA ILE A 120 -7.36 -0.64 -5.44
C ILE A 120 -8.74 -0.14 -5.89
N LYS A 121 -9.28 0.89 -5.24
CA LYS A 121 -10.55 1.53 -5.61
C LYS A 121 -10.48 2.12 -7.02
N GLU A 122 -9.41 2.86 -7.35
CA GLU A 122 -9.16 3.41 -8.68
C GLU A 122 -9.08 2.31 -9.75
N LEU A 123 -8.44 1.18 -9.41
CA LEU A 123 -8.28 0.05 -10.32
C LEU A 123 -9.48 -0.92 -10.37
N SER A 124 -10.50 -0.74 -9.53
CA SER A 124 -11.63 -1.68 -9.39
C SER A 124 -12.44 -1.89 -10.68
N GLN A 125 -12.39 -0.93 -11.61
CA GLN A 125 -13.03 -1.06 -12.93
C GLN A 125 -12.20 -1.88 -13.93
N LYS A 126 -10.92 -2.10 -13.63
CA LYS A 126 -9.97 -2.83 -14.48
C LYS A 126 -9.63 -4.21 -13.94
N ILE A 127 -9.56 -4.36 -12.63
CA ILE A 127 -9.27 -5.62 -11.95
C ILE A 127 -10.32 -5.82 -10.86
N ASP A 128 -10.89 -7.02 -10.78
CA ASP A 128 -11.74 -7.39 -9.65
C ASP A 128 -10.95 -7.20 -8.32
N PRO A 129 -11.47 -6.45 -7.34
CA PRO A 129 -10.79 -6.24 -6.06
C PRO A 129 -10.31 -7.54 -5.40
N VAL A 130 -11.05 -8.65 -5.54
CA VAL A 130 -10.67 -9.97 -4.98
C VAL A 130 -9.45 -10.55 -5.72
N VAL A 131 -9.34 -10.32 -7.02
CA VAL A 131 -8.16 -10.69 -7.83
C VAL A 131 -6.95 -9.89 -7.39
N MET A 132 -7.12 -8.57 -7.23
CA MET A 132 -6.05 -7.69 -6.76
C MET A 132 -5.56 -8.11 -5.37
N GLU A 133 -6.48 -8.36 -4.43
CA GLU A 133 -6.14 -8.82 -3.10
C GLU A 133 -5.35 -10.15 -3.13
N ALA A 134 -5.79 -11.12 -3.93
CA ALA A 134 -5.09 -12.39 -4.08
C ALA A 134 -3.67 -12.21 -4.65
N ILE A 135 -3.50 -11.35 -5.66
CA ILE A 135 -2.16 -11.03 -6.21
C ILE A 135 -1.28 -10.40 -5.13
N LEU A 136 -1.79 -9.43 -4.38
CA LEU A 136 -1.01 -8.73 -3.36
C LEU A 136 -0.59 -9.67 -2.22
N ARG A 137 -1.45 -10.60 -1.81
CA ARG A 137 -1.12 -11.66 -0.85
C ARG A 137 0.02 -12.54 -1.35
N VAL A 138 -0.08 -13.05 -2.59
CA VAL A 138 0.96 -13.88 -3.19
C VAL A 138 2.28 -13.11 -3.36
N VAL A 139 2.23 -11.84 -3.77
CA VAL A 139 3.42 -10.97 -3.86
C VAL A 139 4.08 -10.80 -2.50
N PHE A 140 3.30 -10.62 -1.44
CA PHE A 140 3.83 -10.53 -0.09
C PHE A 140 4.45 -11.84 0.39
N ASP A 141 3.83 -12.99 0.13
CA ASP A 141 4.39 -14.29 0.47
C ASP A 141 5.71 -14.55 -0.29
N ILE A 142 5.77 -14.23 -1.59
CA ILE A 142 7.01 -14.30 -2.39
C ILE A 142 8.11 -13.44 -1.76
N HIS A 143 7.78 -12.22 -1.33
CA HIS A 143 8.73 -11.33 -0.68
C HIS A 143 9.23 -11.89 0.66
N ARG A 144 8.31 -12.36 1.51
CA ARG A 144 8.59 -12.83 2.87
C ARG A 144 9.40 -14.12 2.88
N GLU A 145 9.00 -15.08 2.07
CA GLU A 145 9.62 -16.41 2.05
C GLU A 145 10.94 -16.38 1.30
N GLY A 146 11.03 -15.56 0.23
CA GLY A 146 12.15 -15.60 -0.68
C GLY A 146 12.46 -17.03 -1.14
N ARG A 147 13.72 -17.30 -1.50
CA ARG A 147 14.25 -18.67 -1.58
C ARG A 147 15.75 -18.67 -1.36
N GLU A 148 16.25 -19.63 -0.59
CA GLU A 148 17.69 -19.77 -0.29
C GLU A 148 18.31 -18.48 0.27
N GLY A 149 17.55 -17.72 1.06
CA GLY A 149 17.99 -16.44 1.62
C GLY A 149 18.08 -15.29 0.61
N LYS A 150 17.57 -15.47 -0.61
CA LYS A 150 17.52 -14.44 -1.67
C LYS A 150 16.10 -13.93 -1.87
N SER A 151 16.00 -12.63 -2.09
CA SER A 151 14.79 -11.96 -2.51
C SER A 151 14.47 -12.23 -3.97
N ILE A 152 13.20 -12.55 -4.24
CA ILE A 152 12.72 -12.90 -5.58
C ILE A 152 11.92 -11.72 -6.13
N GLY A 153 12.25 -11.30 -7.35
CA GLY A 153 11.41 -10.37 -8.09
C GLY A 153 10.39 -11.12 -8.94
N THR A 154 9.17 -10.59 -9.07
CA THR A 154 8.10 -11.20 -9.88
C THR A 154 7.28 -10.12 -10.59
N LEU A 155 6.56 -10.50 -11.65
CA LEU A 155 5.73 -9.59 -12.43
C LEU A 155 4.39 -10.26 -12.74
N PHE A 156 3.30 -9.62 -12.35
CA PHE A 156 1.94 -9.97 -12.74
C PHE A 156 1.41 -8.91 -13.69
N VAL A 157 0.80 -9.31 -14.81
CA VAL A 157 0.12 -8.43 -15.77
C VAL A 157 -1.33 -8.89 -15.89
N VAL A 158 -2.27 -7.97 -15.67
CA VAL A 158 -3.69 -8.29 -15.55
C VAL A 158 -4.51 -7.47 -16.55
N GLY A 159 -5.32 -8.16 -17.35
CA GLY A 159 -6.18 -7.57 -18.37
C GLY A 159 -5.54 -7.51 -19.75
N ASP A 160 -6.35 -7.17 -20.76
CA ASP A 160 -5.95 -7.05 -22.17
C ASP A 160 -5.12 -8.23 -22.68
N VAL A 161 -5.52 -9.45 -22.31
CA VAL A 161 -4.69 -10.66 -22.40
C VAL A 161 -4.20 -10.91 -23.82
N GLU A 162 -5.07 -10.83 -24.82
CA GLU A 162 -4.68 -11.10 -26.21
C GLU A 162 -3.60 -10.13 -26.68
N LYS A 163 -3.77 -8.84 -26.38
CA LYS A 163 -2.79 -7.83 -26.71
C LYS A 163 -1.51 -8.07 -25.93
N VAL A 164 -1.57 -8.28 -24.62
CA VAL A 164 -0.40 -8.58 -23.79
C VAL A 164 0.38 -9.76 -24.34
N LEU A 165 -0.30 -10.85 -24.71
CA LEU A 165 0.35 -12.04 -25.27
C LEU A 165 1.06 -11.75 -26.59
N SER A 166 0.55 -10.84 -27.43
CA SER A 166 1.23 -10.40 -28.66
C SER A 166 2.57 -9.66 -28.40
N TYR A 167 2.78 -9.15 -27.18
CA TYR A 167 4.03 -8.55 -26.72
C TYR A 167 4.92 -9.51 -25.94
N THR A 168 4.53 -10.79 -25.83
CA THR A 168 5.25 -11.76 -25.01
C THR A 168 5.96 -12.82 -25.84
N GLN A 169 7.12 -13.25 -25.37
CA GLN A 169 7.78 -14.47 -25.80
C GLN A 169 7.81 -15.46 -24.64
N GLN A 170 7.27 -16.65 -24.88
CA GLN A 170 7.25 -17.71 -23.87
C GLN A 170 8.67 -18.29 -23.71
N LEU A 171 9.27 -18.19 -22.51
CA LEU A 171 10.65 -18.65 -22.26
C LEU A 171 10.75 -20.13 -21.92
N ILE A 172 9.71 -20.68 -21.30
CA ILE A 172 9.59 -22.09 -20.92
C ILE A 172 8.25 -22.65 -21.37
N ILE A 173 8.05 -23.97 -21.38
CA ILE A 173 6.71 -24.54 -21.59
C ILE A 173 5.73 -23.90 -20.59
N ASN A 174 4.62 -23.38 -21.10
CA ASN A 174 3.64 -22.68 -20.26
C ASN A 174 2.98 -23.68 -19.28
N PRO A 175 3.23 -23.56 -17.96
CA PRO A 175 2.74 -24.52 -16.98
C PRO A 175 1.21 -24.47 -16.80
N TYR A 176 0.57 -23.37 -17.18
CA TYR A 176 -0.88 -23.19 -17.09
C TYR A 176 -1.64 -23.63 -18.35
N GLN A 177 -0.93 -24.02 -19.41
CA GLN A 177 -1.54 -24.56 -20.61
C GLN A 177 -2.10 -25.97 -20.34
N GLY A 178 -3.35 -26.23 -20.75
CA GLY A 178 -4.00 -27.52 -20.55
C GLY A 178 -4.49 -27.80 -19.12
N GLN A 179 -4.21 -26.92 -18.16
CA GLN A 179 -4.67 -27.10 -16.78
C GLN A 179 -6.18 -26.84 -16.63
N PRO A 180 -6.86 -27.56 -15.71
CA PRO A 180 -8.23 -27.28 -15.30
C PRO A 180 -8.43 -25.82 -14.88
N GLU A 181 -9.62 -25.27 -15.11
CA GLU A 181 -9.90 -23.84 -14.85
C GLU A 181 -9.72 -23.46 -13.37
N ASN A 182 -10.10 -24.34 -12.43
CA ASN A 182 -9.96 -24.11 -10.99
C ASN A 182 -8.50 -23.96 -10.54
N LEU A 183 -7.56 -24.66 -11.20
CA LEU A 183 -6.12 -24.55 -10.93
C LEU A 183 -5.46 -23.35 -11.62
N ARG A 184 -6.23 -22.63 -12.45
CA ARG A 184 -5.76 -21.46 -13.18
C ARG A 184 -6.24 -20.15 -12.55
N LYS A 185 -6.92 -20.18 -11.40
CA LYS A 185 -7.37 -18.97 -10.72
C LYS A 185 -6.33 -18.53 -9.68
N ILE A 186 -5.99 -17.24 -9.69
CA ILE A 186 -5.13 -16.63 -8.65
C ILE A 186 -5.82 -16.60 -7.29
N GLN A 187 -7.16 -16.58 -7.27
CA GLN A 187 -7.94 -16.63 -6.05
C GLN A 187 -7.94 -18.02 -5.39
N ASN A 188 -7.48 -19.07 -6.07
CA ASN A 188 -7.39 -20.42 -5.51
C ASN A 188 -6.08 -20.55 -4.69
N PRO A 189 -6.15 -20.65 -3.34
CA PRO A 189 -4.96 -20.75 -2.51
C PRO A 189 -4.14 -22.02 -2.77
N GLU A 190 -4.75 -23.10 -3.25
CA GLU A 190 -4.04 -24.35 -3.59
C GLU A 190 -3.00 -24.14 -4.71
N ASN A 191 -3.20 -23.12 -5.55
CA ASN A 191 -2.28 -22.77 -6.63
C ASN A 191 -1.12 -21.86 -6.15
N TRP A 192 -1.18 -21.30 -4.94
CA TRP A 192 -0.20 -20.28 -4.52
C TRP A 192 1.21 -20.84 -4.37
N GLU A 193 1.38 -22.05 -3.86
CA GLU A 193 2.71 -22.70 -3.84
C GLU A 193 3.29 -22.85 -5.24
N SER A 194 2.45 -23.24 -6.22
CA SER A 194 2.89 -23.35 -7.62
C SER A 194 3.29 -21.98 -8.18
N ILE A 195 2.53 -20.92 -7.87
CA ILE A 195 2.86 -19.56 -8.29
C ILE A 195 4.20 -19.12 -7.67
N LYS A 196 4.42 -19.38 -6.38
CA LYS A 196 5.67 -19.03 -5.68
C LYS A 196 6.88 -19.75 -6.29
N GLU A 197 6.73 -21.02 -6.64
CA GLU A 197 7.79 -21.77 -7.33
C GLU A 197 8.07 -21.19 -8.72
N LEU A 198 7.02 -20.86 -9.49
CA LEU A 198 7.14 -20.30 -10.83
C LEU A 198 7.62 -18.85 -10.84
N ALA A 199 7.40 -18.07 -9.77
CA ALA A 199 7.78 -16.66 -9.67
C ALA A 199 9.29 -16.42 -9.71
N GLN A 200 10.07 -17.47 -9.50
CA GLN A 200 11.53 -17.43 -9.56
C GLN A 200 12.06 -17.45 -10.99
N LEU A 201 11.23 -17.91 -11.93
CA LEU A 201 11.57 -17.92 -13.34
C LEU A 201 11.61 -16.50 -13.89
N ASP A 202 12.33 -16.34 -15.00
CA ASP A 202 12.29 -15.09 -15.73
C ASP A 202 10.96 -14.93 -16.47
N GLY A 203 10.49 -13.69 -16.60
CA GLY A 203 9.22 -13.34 -17.20
C GLY A 203 8.11 -13.00 -16.21
N ALA A 204 6.89 -12.97 -16.74
CA ALA A 204 5.68 -12.52 -16.08
C ALA A 204 4.60 -13.61 -16.04
N PHE A 205 3.68 -13.46 -15.08
CA PHE A 205 2.36 -14.07 -15.12
C PHE A 205 1.41 -13.15 -15.89
N VAL A 206 0.64 -13.71 -16.82
CA VAL A 206 -0.40 -12.98 -17.55
C VAL A 206 -1.76 -13.50 -17.12
N LEU A 207 -2.64 -12.61 -16.67
CA LEU A 207 -3.96 -12.92 -16.13
C LEU A 207 -5.05 -12.11 -16.83
N ASP A 208 -6.27 -12.65 -16.90
CA ASP A 208 -7.44 -11.83 -17.19
C ASP A 208 -7.96 -11.09 -15.95
N ARG A 209 -8.93 -10.21 -16.16
CA ARG A 209 -9.56 -9.41 -15.10
C ARG A 209 -10.29 -10.23 -14.03
N SER A 210 -10.63 -11.49 -14.35
CA SER A 210 -11.30 -12.44 -13.46
C SER A 210 -10.33 -13.31 -12.65
N GLY A 211 -9.03 -13.08 -12.81
CA GLY A 211 -7.97 -13.80 -12.10
C GLY A 211 -7.56 -15.12 -12.74
N ARG A 212 -7.98 -15.42 -13.98
CA ARG A 212 -7.49 -16.61 -14.69
C ARG A 212 -6.09 -16.36 -15.22
N ILE A 213 -5.16 -17.22 -14.87
CA ILE A 213 -3.78 -17.24 -15.36
C ILE A 213 -3.73 -17.92 -16.73
N TYR A 214 -3.20 -17.19 -17.70
CA TYR A 214 -2.99 -17.64 -19.07
C TYR A 214 -1.62 -18.25 -19.24
N CYS A 215 -0.59 -17.60 -18.71
CA CYS A 215 0.77 -18.11 -18.74
C CYS A 215 1.61 -17.63 -17.54
N ALA A 216 2.71 -18.33 -17.33
CA ALA A 216 3.81 -17.94 -16.45
C ALA A 216 5.13 -18.11 -17.22
N GLY A 217 6.18 -17.36 -16.83
CA GLY A 217 7.46 -17.38 -17.54
C GLY A 217 7.40 -16.70 -18.91
N ALA A 218 6.52 -15.71 -19.07
CA ALA A 218 6.37 -14.95 -20.31
C ALA A 218 7.28 -13.71 -20.30
N TYR A 219 8.30 -13.70 -21.16
CA TYR A 219 9.15 -12.52 -21.33
C TYR A 219 8.38 -11.43 -22.07
N ILE A 220 8.32 -10.23 -21.49
CA ILE A 220 7.65 -9.09 -22.12
C ILE A 220 8.69 -8.30 -22.92
N MET A 221 8.43 -8.16 -24.21
CA MET A 221 9.28 -7.37 -25.10
C MET A 221 9.08 -5.88 -24.81
N VAL A 222 10.12 -5.23 -24.29
CA VAL A 222 10.12 -3.79 -23.98
C VAL A 222 10.24 -3.01 -25.27
N LYS A 223 9.30 -2.09 -25.53
CA LYS A 223 9.37 -1.17 -26.67
C LYS A 223 10.26 0.03 -26.36
N ASN A 224 10.76 0.66 -27.42
CA ASN A 224 11.50 1.92 -27.33
C ASN A 224 10.60 3.05 -26.80
N GLY A 225 11.19 3.97 -26.01
CA GLY A 225 10.49 5.16 -25.51
C GLY A 225 9.87 5.03 -24.11
N VAL A 226 10.01 3.87 -23.47
CA VAL A 226 9.62 3.67 -22.07
C VAL A 226 10.56 4.45 -21.16
N LYS A 227 9.99 5.28 -20.27
CA LYS A 227 10.78 6.05 -19.31
C LYS A 227 11.27 5.12 -18.19
N ALA A 228 12.59 4.92 -18.14
CA ALA A 228 13.24 4.30 -17.00
C ALA A 228 13.37 5.32 -15.85
N HIS A 229 12.92 4.95 -14.66
CA HIS A 229 13.16 5.72 -13.45
C HIS A 229 14.28 5.07 -12.61
N PRO A 230 15.04 5.85 -11.81
CA PRO A 230 15.99 5.28 -10.86
C PRO A 230 15.35 4.19 -9.99
N GLY A 231 16.03 3.04 -9.85
CA GLY A 231 15.52 1.86 -9.15
C GLY A 231 14.71 0.88 -10.01
N PHE A 232 14.49 1.18 -11.30
CA PHE A 232 13.82 0.25 -12.22
C PHE A 232 14.80 -0.80 -12.78
N GLY A 233 14.71 -2.04 -12.31
CA GLY A 233 15.23 -3.21 -13.03
C GLY A 233 14.36 -3.67 -14.23
N GLY A 234 14.77 -4.76 -14.88
CA GLY A 234 14.12 -5.28 -16.10
C GLY A 234 12.62 -5.53 -15.98
N ARG A 235 12.15 -6.13 -14.88
CA ARG A 235 10.71 -6.37 -14.65
C ARG A 235 9.90 -5.08 -14.50
N HIS A 236 10.49 -4.00 -13.96
CA HIS A 236 9.81 -2.71 -13.89
C HIS A 236 9.72 -2.05 -15.27
N LEU A 237 10.76 -2.17 -16.10
CA LEU A 237 10.73 -1.68 -17.48
C LEU A 237 9.69 -2.44 -18.31
N ALA A 238 9.60 -3.76 -18.14
CA ALA A 238 8.55 -4.59 -18.71
C ALA A 238 7.15 -4.14 -18.27
N ALA A 239 6.94 -3.91 -16.97
CA ALA A 239 5.67 -3.43 -16.43
C ALA A 239 5.27 -2.05 -16.99
N ALA A 240 6.21 -1.10 -17.03
CA ALA A 240 5.97 0.21 -17.61
C ALA A 240 5.68 0.12 -19.13
N SER A 241 6.44 -0.69 -19.87
CA SER A 241 6.24 -0.88 -21.30
C SER A 241 4.88 -1.49 -21.62
N ILE A 242 4.53 -2.59 -20.95
CA ILE A 242 3.31 -3.32 -21.31
C ILE A 242 2.05 -2.53 -20.97
N THR A 243 2.06 -1.83 -19.83
CA THR A 243 0.92 -1.01 -19.42
C THR A 243 0.83 0.30 -20.20
N GLN A 244 1.89 0.75 -20.87
CA GLN A 244 1.84 1.86 -21.81
C GLN A 244 1.15 1.47 -23.13
N GLU A 245 1.37 0.24 -23.58
CA GLU A 245 0.90 -0.26 -24.87
C GLU A 245 -0.48 -0.93 -24.80
N THR A 246 -0.95 -1.27 -23.60
CA THR A 246 -2.18 -2.06 -23.36
C THR A 246 -3.04 -1.40 -22.28
N ASP A 247 -4.31 -1.83 -22.17
CA ASP A 247 -5.17 -1.43 -21.05
C ASP A 247 -4.92 -2.23 -19.76
N ALA A 248 -3.90 -3.09 -19.76
CA ALA A 248 -3.53 -3.91 -18.63
C ALA A 248 -2.96 -3.08 -17.47
N VAL A 249 -2.97 -3.70 -16.30
CA VAL A 249 -2.32 -3.22 -15.08
C VAL A 249 -1.22 -4.21 -14.72
N ALA A 250 -0.07 -3.72 -14.29
CA ALA A 250 1.04 -4.58 -13.91
C ALA A 250 1.46 -4.38 -12.45
N ILE A 251 1.69 -5.48 -11.74
CA ILE A 251 2.16 -5.50 -10.35
C ILE A 251 3.55 -6.13 -10.36
N ALA A 252 4.57 -5.33 -10.06
CA ALA A 252 5.96 -5.74 -10.07
C ALA A 252 6.54 -5.75 -8.66
N LEU A 253 7.19 -6.84 -8.28
CA LEU A 253 8.01 -6.94 -7.08
C LEU A 253 9.48 -6.92 -7.49
N SER A 254 10.27 -6.04 -6.89
CA SER A 254 11.71 -6.02 -7.07
C SER A 254 12.41 -7.02 -6.14
N SER A 255 13.61 -7.47 -6.53
CA SER A 255 14.51 -8.17 -5.62
C SER A 255 14.99 -7.28 -4.46
N SER A 256 14.82 -5.95 -4.51
CA SER A 256 15.07 -5.10 -3.35
C SER A 256 13.89 -5.05 -2.36
N GLY A 257 12.80 -5.78 -2.61
CA GLY A 257 11.62 -5.80 -1.74
C GLY A 257 10.67 -4.64 -1.94
N THR A 258 10.72 -3.94 -3.07
CA THR A 258 9.77 -2.87 -3.41
C THR A 258 8.71 -3.39 -4.36
N MET A 259 7.45 -3.31 -3.96
CA MET A 259 6.30 -3.57 -4.81
C MET A 259 5.84 -2.29 -5.50
N ARG A 260 5.46 -2.37 -6.77
CA ARG A 260 4.93 -1.27 -7.57
C ARG A 260 3.74 -1.71 -8.40
N ILE A 261 2.72 -0.86 -8.51
CA ILE A 261 1.56 -1.04 -9.38
C ILE A 261 1.67 -0.01 -10.52
N PHE A 262 1.58 -0.51 -11.75
CA PHE A 262 1.70 0.26 -12.98
C PHE A 262 0.38 0.30 -13.74
N GLU A 263 0.04 1.48 -14.25
CA GLU A 263 -1.05 1.69 -15.19
C GLU A 263 -0.65 2.77 -16.20
N ARG A 264 -0.91 2.56 -17.49
CA ARG A 264 -0.61 3.53 -18.56
C ARG A 264 0.86 3.98 -18.56
N GLY A 265 1.77 3.04 -18.29
CA GLY A 265 3.22 3.28 -18.22
C GLY A 265 3.70 4.08 -17.00
N ARG A 266 2.83 4.32 -16.01
CA ARG A 266 3.16 5.10 -14.81
C ARG A 266 2.95 4.27 -13.55
N VAL A 267 3.77 4.54 -12.54
CA VAL A 267 3.55 3.99 -11.19
C VAL A 267 2.41 4.76 -10.54
N ILE A 268 1.36 4.07 -10.13
CA ILE A 268 0.24 4.67 -9.38
C ILE A 268 0.33 4.38 -7.88
N PHE A 269 1.06 3.33 -7.49
CA PHE A 269 1.30 2.96 -6.10
C PHE A 269 2.64 2.22 -5.96
N HIS A 270 3.33 2.44 -4.84
CA HIS A 270 4.49 1.65 -4.47
C HIS A 270 4.60 1.48 -2.95
N GLN A 271 5.19 0.37 -2.52
CA GLN A 271 5.44 0.06 -1.12
C GLN A 271 6.75 -0.70 -0.97
N GLU A 272 7.58 -0.29 -0.02
CA GLU A 272 8.69 -1.11 0.46
C GLU A 272 8.16 -2.12 1.47
N LEU A 273 8.43 -3.41 1.22
CA LEU A 273 7.92 -4.52 2.02
C LEU A 273 8.89 -4.95 3.14
N GLY A 274 10.15 -4.50 3.07
CA GLY A 274 11.19 -4.66 4.11
C GLY A 274 11.22 -3.50 5.08
#